data_AF-A0A1H1HZW4-F1
#
_entry.id   AF-A0A1H1HZW4-F1
#
_cell.length_a   1.000
_cell.length_b   1.000
_cell.length_c   1.000
_cell.angle_alpha   90.00
_cell.angle_beta   90.00
_cell.angle_gamma   90.00
#
_symmetry.space_group_name_H-M   'P 1'
#
loop_
_entity.id
_entity.type
_entity.pdbx_description
1 polymer ?
#
loop_
_entity_poly.entity_id
_entity_poly.type
_entity_poly.pdbx_seq_one_letter_code
_entity_poly.pdbx_strand_id
1 'polypeptide(L)' 'MTMTTIRVSDTEVQVERTLYTFAKKDDADAFQRCLADTSIDNCYRSYPPLTARPTVPDEHPDDPSRGSTISPSLGGMI' A
#
# COMPACT_ATOMS: atom_id res chain seq x y z
N MET A 1 4.27 -19.29 7.47
CA MET A 1 3.84 -18.49 6.30
C MET A 1 5.06 -17.79 5.76
N THR A 2 5.37 -17.96 4.48
CA THR A 2 6.46 -17.24 3.82
C THR A 2 5.95 -15.84 3.47
N MET A 3 6.44 -14.79 4.14
CA MET A 3 6.13 -13.42 3.75
C MET A 3 6.90 -13.07 2.47
N THR A 4 6.18 -12.67 1.43
CA THR A 4 6.82 -12.26 0.17
C THR A 4 7.33 -10.83 0.30
N THR A 5 8.64 -10.64 0.32
CA THR A 5 9.27 -9.33 0.31
C THR A 5 9.89 -9.06 -1.05
N ILE A 6 9.58 -7.92 -1.65
CA ILE A 6 10.13 -7.45 -2.92
C ILE A 6 10.94 -6.20 -2.61
N ARG A 7 12.22 -6.20 -3.01
CA ARG A 7 13.04 -5.00 -2.89
C ARG A 7 12.77 -4.10 -4.10
N VAL A 8 12.07 -2.99 -3.84
CA VAL A 8 11.72 -2.01 -4.88
C VAL A 8 12.90 -1.08 -5.15
N SER A 9 13.59 -0.65 -4.09
CA SER A 9 14.75 0.23 -4.17
C SER A 9 15.69 0.02 -2.98
N ASP A 10 16.78 0.80 -2.92
CA ASP A 10 17.72 0.77 -1.80
C ASP A 10 17.05 1.10 -0.46
N THR A 11 16.08 2.02 -0.48
CA THR A 11 15.32 2.50 0.69
C THR A 11 13.85 2.09 0.68
N GLU A 12 13.42 1.28 -0.29
CA GLU A 12 12.00 0.91 -0.46
C GLU A 12 11.83 -0.60 -0.54
N VAL A 13 11.01 -1.13 0.35
CA VAL A 13 10.75 -2.56 0.49
C VAL A 13 9.25 -2.77 0.47
N GLN A 14 8.77 -3.54 -0.50
CA GLN A 14 7.40 -3.98 -0.54
C GLN A 14 7.28 -5.32 0.19
N VAL A 15 6.39 -5.39 1.18
CA VAL A 15 6.04 -6.64 1.86
C VAL A 15 4.60 -6.96 1.54
N GLU A 16 4.38 -8.10 0.89
CA GLU A 16 3.08 -8.53 0.38
C GLU A 16 2.41 -7.49 -0.54
N ARG A 17 1.56 -6.62 0.03
CA ARG A 17 0.84 -5.55 -0.68
C ARG A 17 1.02 -4.19 -0.03
N THR A 18 2.09 -4.02 0.76
CA THR A 18 2.39 -2.77 1.45
C THR A 18 3.82 -2.35 1.13
N LEU A 19 3.98 -1.14 0.62
CA LEU A 19 5.28 -0.53 0.36
C LEU A 19 5.73 0.22 1.62
N TYR A 20 6.93 -0.11 2.08
CA TYR A 20 7.60 0.54 3.19
C TYR A 20 8.79 1.34 2.68
N THR A 21 8.81 2.63 3.00
CA THR A 21 9.90 3.53 2.63
C THR A 21 10.70 3.89 3.88
N PHE A 22 12.02 3.82 3.76
CA PHE A 22 12.98 4.07 4.83
C PHE A 22 13.84 5.30 4.52
N ALA A 23 14.46 5.86 5.56
CA ALA A 23 15.35 7.01 5.40
C ALA A 23 16.70 6.63 4.79
N LYS A 24 17.19 5.42 5.11
CA LYS A 24 18.51 4.93 4.73
C LYS A 24 18.45 3.50 4.23
N LYS A 25 19.41 3.15 3.37
CA LYS A 25 19.57 1.79 2.84
C LYS A 25 19.78 0.76 3.95
N ASP A 26 20.57 1.11 4.98
CA ASP A 26 20.83 0.23 6.12
C ASP A 26 19.55 -0.20 6.85
N ASP A 27 18.61 0.73 7.08
CA ASP A 27 17.34 0.44 7.73
C ASP A 27 16.48 -0.52 6.89
N ALA A 28 16.43 -0.29 5.56
CA ALA A 28 15.70 -1.15 4.64
C ALA A 28 16.30 -2.58 4.56
N ASP A 29 17.63 -2.70 4.53
CA ASP A 29 18.34 -3.98 4.55
C ASP A 29 18.11 -4.73 5.88
N ALA A 30 18.19 -4.02 7.01
CA ALA A 30 17.92 -4.58 8.34
C ALA A 30 16.48 -5.07 8.46
N PHE A 31 15.51 -4.30 7.94
CA PHE A 31 14.11 -4.69 7.89
C PHE A 31 13.88 -5.94 7.04
N GLN A 32 14.47 -6.02 5.84
CA GLN A 32 14.38 -7.23 4.99
C GLN A 32 14.98 -8.47 5.67
N ARG A 33 16.16 -8.34 6.30
CA ARG A 33 16.77 -9.44 7.06
C ARG A 33 15.88 -9.88 8.22
N CYS A 34 15.31 -8.93 8.93
CA CYS A 34 14.38 -9.22 10.02
C CYS A 34 13.16 -9.99 9.51
N LEU A 35 12.57 -9.59 8.38
CA LEU A 35 11.42 -10.28 7.78
C LEU A 35 11.72 -11.71 7.31
N ALA A 36 12.98 -12.02 7.01
CA ALA A 36 13.38 -13.37 6.64
C ALA A 36 13.39 -14.35 7.84
N ASP A 37 13.55 -13.83 9.07
CA ASP A 37 13.71 -14.60 10.29
C ASP A 37 12.48 -14.54 11.22
N THR A 38 11.82 -13.37 11.29
CA THR A 38 10.69 -13.10 12.18
C THR A 38 9.49 -12.48 11.46
N SER A 39 8.51 -12.00 12.23
CA SER A 39 7.28 -11.36 11.72
C SER A 39 7.43 -9.85 11.52
N ILE A 40 6.68 -9.32 10.56
CA ILE A 40 6.67 -7.89 10.22
C ILE A 40 6.41 -6.96 11.39
N ASP A 41 5.53 -7.33 12.32
CA ASP A 41 5.20 -6.50 13.48
C ASP A 41 6.43 -6.21 14.35
N ASN A 42 7.25 -7.23 14.60
CA ASN A 42 8.46 -7.10 15.39
C ASN A 42 9.54 -6.29 14.65
N CYS A 43 9.64 -6.47 13.32
CA CYS A 43 10.55 -5.70 12.48
C CYS A 43 10.11 -4.24 12.38
N TYR A 44 8.81 -3.96 12.29
CA TYR A 44 8.24 -2.63 12.22
C TYR A 44 8.49 -1.85 13.51
N ARG A 45 8.45 -2.54 14.65
CA ARG A 45 8.73 -1.95 15.96
C ARG A 45 10.21 -1.66 16.19
N SER A 46 11.09 -2.48 15.62
CA SER A 46 12.55 -2.32 15.73
C SER A 46 13.11 -1.32 14.71
N TYR A 47 12.57 -1.33 13.49
CA TYR A 47 12.99 -0.50 12.37
C TYR A 47 11.74 0.21 11.80
N PRO A 48 11.32 1.33 12.41
CA PRO A 48 10.13 2.04 11.97
C PRO A 48 10.37 2.67 10.59
N PRO A 49 9.57 2.33 9.57
CA PRO A 49 9.63 2.97 8.26
C PRO A 49 9.13 4.42 8.36
N LEU A 50 9.60 5.27 7.45
CA LEU A 50 9.12 6.66 7.33
C LEU A 50 7.66 6.70 6.88
N THR A 51 7.33 5.86 5.90
CA THR A 51 6.00 5.73 5.36
C THR A 51 5.70 4.28 5.04
N ALA A 52 4.47 3.87 5.30
CA ALA A 52 3.92 2.57 4.94
C ALA A 52 2.64 2.82 4.15
N ARG A 53 2.60 2.41 2.88
CA ARG A 53 1.44 2.63 2.02
C ARG A 53 1.05 1.34 1.30
N PRO A 54 -0.25 0.98 1.26
CA PRO A 54 -0.71 -0.13 0.43
C PRO A 54 -0.35 0.10 -1.04
N THR A 55 0.16 -0.93 -1.72
CA THR A 55 0.45 -0.89 -3.17
C THR A 55 -0.76 -1.17 -4.02
N VAL A 56 -1.82 -1.72 -3.43
CA VAL A 56 -3.13 -1.76 -4.09
C VAL A 56 -3.73 -0.35 -4.07
N PRO A 57 -4.29 0.14 -5.20
CA PRO A 57 -5.21 1.25 -5.11
C PRO A 57 -6.28 0.86 -4.09
N ASP A 58 -6.48 1.74 -3.12
CA ASP A 58 -7.61 1.68 -2.21
C ASP A 58 -8.88 1.72 -3.07
N GLU A 59 -9.37 0.56 -3.51
CA GLU A 59 -10.77 0.41 -3.89
C GLU A 59 -11.51 0.53 -2.57
N HIS A 60 -11.69 1.78 -2.14
CA HIS A 60 -12.53 2.19 -1.04
C HIS A 60 -13.88 1.49 -1.23
N PRO A 61 -14.28 0.54 -0.36
CA PRO A 61 -15.58 -0.13 -0.52
C PRO A 61 -16.77 0.81 -0.25
N ASP A 62 -16.51 2.07 0.14
CA ASP A 62 -17.52 3.06 0.51
C ASP A 62 -17.68 4.15 -0.56
N ASP A 63 -18.15 3.78 -1.76
CA ASP A 63 -18.95 4.74 -2.53
C ASP A 63 -20.35 4.15 -2.80
N PRO A 64 -21.31 4.35 -1.88
CA PRO A 64 -22.71 4.03 -2.11
C PRO A 64 -23.42 5.05 -3.02
N SER A 65 -22.71 5.94 -3.74
CA SER A 65 -23.36 6.90 -4.65
C SER A 65 -23.55 6.34 -6.06
N ARG A 66 -23.81 5.03 -6.18
CA ARG A 66 -24.44 4.45 -7.38
C ARG A 66 -25.96 4.61 -7.28
N GLY A 67 -26.42 5.86 -7.39
CA GLY A 67 -27.83 6.21 -7.22
C GLY A 67 -28.28 7.28 -8.21
N SER A 68 -28.48 6.86 -9.47
CA SER A 68 -29.43 7.41 -10.44
C SER A 68 -29.85 8.87 -10.28
N THR A 69 -29.14 9.81 -10.91
CA THR A 69 -29.84 10.97 -11.47
C THR A 69 -30.33 10.62 -12.86
N ILE A 70 -31.55 10.10 -12.85
CA ILE A 70 -32.47 9.86 -13.96
C ILE A 70 -32.40 11.04 -14.95
N SER A 71 -32.09 10.76 -16.22
CA SER A 71 -32.29 11.72 -17.31
C SER A 71 -33.76 12.12 -17.41
N PRO A 72 -34.10 13.41 -17.44
CA PRO A 72 -35.31 13.88 -18.09
C PRO A 72 -34.96 14.36 -19.50
N SER A 73 -35.46 13.65 -20.51
CA SER A 73 -35.60 14.14 -21.89
C SER A 73 -36.48 15.41 -21.91
N LEU A 74 -36.19 16.41 -22.76
CA LEU A 74 -37.19 17.27 -23.45
C LEU A 74 -36.56 18.33 -24.39
N GLY A 75 -36.93 18.24 -25.69
CA GLY A 75 -36.95 19.34 -26.69
C GLY A 75 -35.61 19.70 -27.34
N GLY A 76 -35.36 19.55 -28.64
CA GLY A 76 -36.26 19.65 -29.80
C GLY A 76 -36.46 21.11 -30.20
N MET A 77 -36.15 21.44 -31.47
CA MET A 77 -36.53 22.66 -32.23
C MET A 77 -35.65 23.90 -31.90
N ILE A 78 -35.06 24.69 -32.80
CA ILE A 78 -35.04 24.87 -34.27
C ILE A 78 -33.72 25.54 -34.66
#